data_AF-A0A968B9N2-F1
#
_entry.id   AF-A0A968B9N2-F1
#
_cell.length_a   1.000
_cell.length_b   1.000
_cell.length_c   1.000
_cell.angle_alpha   90.00
_cell.angle_beta   90.00
_cell.angle_gamma   90.00
#
_symmetry.space_group_name_H-M   'P 1'
#
loop_
_entity.id
_entity.type
_entity.pdbx_description
1 polymer ?
#
loop_
_entity_poly.entity_id
_entity_poly.type
_entity_poly.pdbx_seq_one_letter_code
_entity_poly.pdbx_strand_id
1 'polypeptide(L)'
;RKQQSASKLDGLIQNAQELNNGVKLVSGEVPHADMDLLKQLGYESLDKQKEGTVTVLGAKDSEEGKVYVMAAVTEDIIKEKSLKAGALVGQLGQMLGGGGGGQPNLATAGGRNPEKLKELFDQLPSIINEHLD
;
A
#
# COMPACT_ATOMS: atom_id res chain seq x y z
N ARG A 1 -6.60 -18.41 6.73
CA ARG A 1 -5.78 -17.17 6.67
C ARG A 1 -5.57 -16.66 5.24
N LYS A 2 -4.85 -17.39 4.36
CA LYS A 2 -4.64 -16.95 2.96
C LYS A 2 -5.94 -16.72 2.17
N GLN A 3 -6.91 -17.64 2.25
CA GLN A 3 -8.20 -17.48 1.55
C GLN A 3 -9.03 -16.28 2.05
N GLN A 4 -9.03 -16.02 3.36
CA GLN A 4 -9.71 -14.84 3.92
C GLN A 4 -9.04 -13.51 3.53
N SER A 5 -7.71 -13.52 3.39
CA SER A 5 -6.96 -12.32 3.00
C SER A 5 -7.13 -12.00 1.51
N ALA A 6 -7.21 -13.02 0.66
CA ALA A 6 -7.55 -12.87 -0.75
C ALA A 6 -8.98 -12.30 -0.93
N SER A 7 -9.97 -12.86 -0.21
CA SER A 7 -11.32 -12.30 -0.21
C SER A 7 -11.38 -10.86 0.32
N LYS A 8 -10.52 -10.51 1.27
CA LYS A 8 -10.39 -9.12 1.75
C LYS A 8 -9.83 -8.21 0.66
N LEU A 9 -8.77 -8.63 -0.04
CA LEU A 9 -8.21 -7.88 -1.17
C LEU A 9 -9.26 -7.64 -2.27
N ASP A 10 -10.05 -8.64 -2.62
CA ASP A 10 -11.14 -8.50 -3.59
C ASP A 10 -12.14 -7.42 -3.16
N GLY A 11 -12.53 -7.43 -1.89
CA GLY A 11 -13.40 -6.39 -1.32
C GLY A 11 -12.77 -5.00 -1.37
N LEU A 12 -11.46 -4.87 -1.13
CA LEU A 12 -10.76 -3.59 -1.24
C LEU A 12 -10.69 -3.11 -2.70
N ILE A 13 -10.47 -4.01 -3.66
CA ILE A 13 -10.44 -3.68 -5.10
C ILE A 13 -11.81 -3.18 -5.58
N GLN A 14 -12.90 -3.75 -5.06
CA GLN A 14 -14.27 -3.33 -5.36
C GLN A 14 -14.62 -1.97 -4.78
N ASN A 15 -14.07 -1.63 -3.61
CA ASN A 15 -14.30 -0.36 -2.92
C ASN A 15 -13.16 0.65 -3.12
N ALA A 16 -12.35 0.45 -4.16
CA ALA A 16 -11.23 1.32 -4.45
C ALA A 16 -11.71 2.75 -4.75
N GLN A 17 -10.93 3.73 -4.32
CA GLN A 17 -11.22 5.13 -4.53
C GLN A 17 -10.61 5.59 -5.86
N GLU A 18 -11.37 6.31 -6.69
CA GLU A 18 -10.80 7.02 -7.83
C GLU A 18 -10.26 8.38 -7.40
N LEU A 19 -9.01 8.67 -7.77
CA LEU A 19 -8.35 9.95 -7.53
C LEU A 19 -8.52 10.89 -8.73
N ASN A 20 -8.41 12.21 -8.50
CA ASN A 20 -8.63 13.24 -9.52
C ASN A 20 -7.69 13.15 -10.74
N ASN A 21 -6.57 12.45 -10.62
CA ASN A 21 -5.57 12.23 -11.67
C ASN A 21 -5.78 10.91 -12.44
N GLY A 22 -6.94 10.26 -12.27
CA GLY A 22 -7.33 9.02 -12.94
C GLY A 22 -6.70 7.75 -12.34
N VAL A 23 -5.99 7.86 -11.21
CA VAL A 23 -5.44 6.70 -10.51
C VAL A 23 -6.48 6.08 -9.58
N LYS A 24 -6.62 4.76 -9.64
CA LYS A 24 -7.41 3.95 -8.72
C LYS A 24 -6.58 3.60 -7.49
N LEU A 25 -7.03 4.03 -6.33
CA LEU A 25 -6.41 3.72 -5.03
C LEU A 25 -7.14 2.56 -4.35
N VAL A 26 -6.45 1.43 -4.22
CA VAL A 26 -6.89 0.29 -3.41
C VAL A 26 -6.16 0.36 -2.07
N SER A 27 -6.85 0.63 -0.98
CA SER A 27 -6.17 0.71 0.33
C SER A 27 -6.95 0.13 1.48
N GLY A 28 -6.25 -0.46 2.45
CA GLY A 28 -6.89 -0.90 3.68
C GLY A 28 -6.00 -1.70 4.62
N GLU A 29 -6.49 -1.89 5.83
CA GLU A 29 -5.85 -2.72 6.84
C GLU A 29 -6.17 -4.21 6.61
N VAL A 30 -5.15 -5.05 6.73
CA VAL A 30 -5.22 -6.51 6.72
C VAL A 30 -4.85 -7.01 8.11
N PRO A 31 -5.82 -7.27 8.99
CA PRO A 31 -5.55 -7.67 10.36
C PRO A 31 -4.71 -8.94 10.45
N HIS A 32 -3.76 -8.96 11.38
CA HIS A 32 -2.87 -10.10 11.65
C HIS A 32 -2.00 -10.53 10.44
N ALA A 33 -1.81 -9.65 9.46
CA ALA A 33 -0.86 -9.90 8.38
C ALA A 33 0.56 -9.51 8.80
N ASP A 34 1.52 -10.35 8.41
CA ASP A 34 2.92 -10.02 8.42
C ASP A 34 3.35 -9.41 7.08
N MET A 35 4.62 -9.00 7.00
CA MET A 35 5.18 -8.39 5.80
C MET A 35 5.10 -9.31 4.56
N ASP A 36 5.27 -10.63 4.75
CA ASP A 36 5.29 -11.59 3.65
C ASP A 36 3.88 -11.79 3.06
N LEU A 37 2.86 -11.84 3.91
CA LEU A 37 1.48 -11.87 3.46
C LEU A 37 1.10 -10.57 2.73
N LEU A 38 1.52 -9.40 3.25
CA LEU A 38 1.29 -8.13 2.55
C LEU A 38 1.94 -8.11 1.16
N LYS A 39 3.18 -8.58 1.02
CA LYS A 39 3.85 -8.70 -0.29
C LYS A 39 3.10 -9.64 -1.22
N GLN A 40 2.65 -10.79 -0.73
CA GLN A 40 1.89 -11.74 -1.54
C GLN A 40 0.59 -11.11 -2.07
N LEU A 41 -0.14 -10.38 -1.21
CA LEU A 41 -1.35 -9.65 -1.62
C LEU A 41 -1.04 -8.51 -2.59
N GLY A 42 0.12 -7.86 -2.45
CA GLY A 42 0.60 -6.86 -3.41
C GLY A 42 0.81 -7.45 -4.80
N TYR A 43 1.50 -8.59 -4.91
CA TYR A 43 1.65 -9.28 -6.19
C TYR A 43 0.32 -9.77 -6.75
N GLU A 44 -0.58 -10.28 -5.90
CA GLU A 44 -1.93 -10.68 -6.32
C GLU A 44 -2.73 -9.47 -6.82
N SER A 45 -2.57 -8.30 -6.20
CA SER A 45 -3.19 -7.06 -6.65
C SER A 45 -2.67 -6.62 -8.02
N LEU A 46 -1.36 -6.71 -8.27
CA LEU A 46 -0.76 -6.41 -9.58
C LEU A 46 -1.21 -7.42 -10.65
N ASP A 47 -1.49 -8.67 -10.25
CA ASP A 47 -2.03 -9.65 -11.18
C ASP A 47 -3.49 -9.35 -11.55
N LYS A 48 -4.30 -8.96 -10.56
CA LYS A 48 -5.73 -8.63 -10.75
C LYS A 48 -5.97 -7.25 -11.37
N GLN A 49 -5.09 -6.28 -11.15
CA GLN A 49 -5.20 -4.90 -11.63
C GLN A 49 -3.99 -4.60 -12.50
N LYS A 50 -4.17 -4.63 -13.82
CA LYS A 50 -3.06 -4.52 -14.78
C LYS A 50 -2.60 -3.08 -15.01
N GLU A 51 -3.49 -2.11 -14.84
CA GLU A 51 -3.26 -0.70 -15.18
C GLU A 51 -3.93 0.25 -14.17
N GLY A 52 -3.45 1.50 -14.15
CA GLY A 52 -4.07 2.64 -13.47
C GLY A 52 -4.25 2.48 -11.97
N THR A 53 -3.53 1.58 -11.30
CA THR A 53 -3.82 1.21 -9.91
C THR A 53 -2.61 1.37 -8.98
N VAL A 54 -2.85 2.01 -7.84
CA VAL A 54 -1.96 2.02 -6.68
C VAL A 54 -2.64 1.27 -5.55
N THR A 55 -1.99 0.23 -5.03
CA THR A 55 -2.48 -0.56 -3.91
C THR A 55 -1.62 -0.31 -2.68
N VAL A 56 -2.21 0.09 -1.55
CA VAL A 56 -1.52 0.25 -0.27
C VAL A 56 -2.20 -0.56 0.83
N LEU A 57 -1.52 -1.58 1.34
CA LEU A 57 -2.03 -2.42 2.41
C LEU A 57 -1.19 -2.25 3.66
N GLY A 58 -1.84 -2.29 4.82
CA GLY A 58 -1.17 -2.14 6.11
C GLY A 58 -1.63 -3.17 7.13
N ALA A 59 -0.78 -3.45 8.11
CA ALA A 59 -1.10 -4.34 9.21
C ALA A 59 -0.41 -3.88 10.48
N LYS A 60 -1.10 -4.01 11.61
CA LYS A 60 -0.54 -3.76 12.94
C LYS A 60 -0.14 -5.08 13.57
N ASP A 61 1.02 -5.08 14.20
CA ASP A 61 1.45 -6.10 15.13
C ASP A 61 1.45 -5.48 16.52
N SER A 62 0.31 -5.61 17.21
CA SER A 62 0.11 -4.99 18.52
C SER A 62 0.87 -5.70 19.64
N GLU A 63 1.29 -6.94 19.43
CA GLU A 63 2.08 -7.69 20.41
C GLU A 63 3.53 -7.20 20.41
N GLU A 64 4.08 -6.92 19.24
CA GLU A 64 5.45 -6.39 19.10
C GLU A 64 5.53 -4.86 19.02
N GLY A 65 4.40 -4.15 19.03
CA GLY A 65 4.34 -2.69 18.87
C GLY A 65 4.84 -2.24 17.49
N LYS A 66 4.66 -3.06 16.46
CA LYS A 66 5.12 -2.80 15.09
C LYS A 66 3.95 -2.53 14.15
N VAL A 67 4.29 -1.93 13.03
CA VAL A 67 3.35 -1.70 11.93
C VAL A 67 4.07 -1.93 10.62
N TYR A 68 3.38 -2.55 9.68
CA TYR A 68 3.88 -2.90 8.36
C TYR A 68 2.98 -2.30 7.30
N VAL A 69 3.60 -1.82 6.22
CA VAL A 69 2.89 -1.35 5.03
C VAL A 69 3.55 -1.86 3.77
N MET A 70 2.75 -2.07 2.75
CA MET A 70 3.16 -2.46 1.41
C MET A 70 2.47 -1.55 0.41
N ALA A 71 3.22 -1.06 -0.57
CA ALA A 71 2.65 -0.41 -1.74
C ALA A 71 2.99 -1.21 -2.99
N ALA A 72 1.99 -1.37 -3.87
CA ALA A 72 2.15 -1.90 -5.21
C ALA A 72 1.63 -0.88 -6.23
N VAL A 73 2.36 -0.69 -7.33
CA VAL A 73 2.04 0.29 -8.38
C VAL A 73 2.11 -0.40 -9.73
N THR A 74 1.06 -0.24 -10.54
CA THR A 74 1.02 -0.82 -11.88
C THR A 74 2.07 -0.19 -12.81
N GLU A 75 2.54 -0.95 -13.80
CA GLU A 75 3.68 -0.53 -14.62
C GLU A 75 3.43 0.74 -15.43
N ASP A 76 2.19 0.95 -15.88
CA ASP A 76 1.77 2.14 -16.61
C ASP A 76 1.94 3.40 -15.77
N ILE A 77 1.53 3.39 -14.50
CA ILE A 77 1.73 4.52 -13.58
C ILE A 77 3.22 4.82 -13.41
N ILE A 78 4.06 3.79 -13.28
CA ILE A 78 5.51 3.96 -13.14
C ILE A 78 6.10 4.60 -14.40
N LYS A 79 5.65 4.18 -15.59
CA LYS A 79 6.16 4.64 -16.88
C LYS A 79 5.66 6.04 -17.25
N GLU A 80 4.38 6.30 -17.03
CA GLU A 80 3.69 7.50 -17.52
C GLU A 80 3.68 8.62 -16.48
N LYS A 81 3.58 8.28 -15.19
CA LYS A 81 3.48 9.24 -14.10
C LYS A 81 4.68 9.23 -13.15
N SER A 82 5.70 8.42 -13.45
CA SER A 82 6.96 8.30 -12.67
C SER A 82 6.82 7.94 -11.19
N LEU A 83 5.62 7.60 -10.71
CA LEU A 83 5.38 7.19 -9.34
C LEU A 83 5.88 5.76 -9.11
N LYS A 84 6.82 5.60 -8.18
CA LYS A 84 7.42 4.29 -7.81
C LYS A 84 7.00 3.90 -6.41
N ALA A 85 6.67 2.61 -6.23
CA ALA A 85 6.32 2.04 -4.93
C ALA A 85 7.37 2.34 -3.85
N GLY A 86 8.66 2.25 -4.20
CA GLY A 86 9.78 2.52 -3.28
C GLY A 86 9.79 3.94 -2.70
N ALA A 87 9.50 4.96 -3.53
CA ALA A 87 9.45 6.35 -3.08
C ALA A 87 8.26 6.59 -2.17
N LEU A 88 7.09 6.08 -2.55
CA LEU A 88 5.87 6.17 -1.76
C LEU A 88 6.05 5.50 -0.38
N VAL A 89 6.50 4.24 -0.31
CA VAL A 89 6.68 3.57 0.99
C VAL A 89 7.78 4.20 1.83
N GLY A 90 8.76 4.89 1.23
CA GLY A 90 9.77 5.64 1.97
C GLY A 90 9.11 6.72 2.85
N GLN A 91 8.21 7.51 2.25
CA GLN A 91 7.43 8.52 2.99
C GLN A 91 6.48 7.87 4.01
N LEU A 92 5.76 6.82 3.61
CA LEU A 92 4.85 6.10 4.51
C LEU A 92 5.58 5.50 5.72
N GLY A 93 6.75 4.91 5.51
CA GLY A 93 7.59 4.36 6.57
C GLY A 93 8.02 5.42 7.58
N GLN A 94 8.40 6.61 7.11
CA GLN A 94 8.78 7.73 7.99
C GLN A 94 7.60 8.18 8.87
N MET A 95 6.38 8.27 8.31
CA MET A 95 5.18 8.60 9.09
C MET A 95 4.99 7.62 10.25
N LEU A 96 5.23 6.33 10.00
CA LEU A 96 5.12 5.23 10.97
C LEU A 96 6.33 5.11 11.91
N GLY A 97 7.29 6.04 11.86
CA GLY A 97 8.47 6.03 12.73
C GLY A 97 9.52 4.97 12.35
N GLY A 98 9.60 4.62 11.06
CA GLY A 98 10.60 3.69 10.55
C GLY A 98 11.02 4.03 9.12
N GLY A 99 11.08 3.01 8.26
CA GLY A 99 11.60 3.15 6.91
C GLY A 99 11.24 1.96 6.03
N GLY A 100 11.53 2.07 4.73
CA GLY A 100 11.15 1.07 3.76
C GLY A 100 11.89 1.18 2.44
N GLY A 101 11.60 0.23 1.56
CA GLY A 101 12.19 0.11 0.24
C GLY A 101 11.68 -1.13 -0.49
N GLY A 102 12.13 -1.30 -1.73
CA GLY A 102 11.75 -2.43 -2.56
C GLY A 102 11.92 -2.14 -4.05
N GLN A 103 11.19 -2.89 -4.86
CA GLN A 103 11.18 -2.75 -6.31
C GLN A 103 10.31 -1.54 -6.73
N PRO A 104 10.48 -1.01 -7.96
CA PRO A 104 9.66 0.10 -8.44
C PRO A 104 8.15 -0.17 -8.42
N ASN A 105 7.74 -1.42 -8.63
CA ASN A 105 6.34 -1.84 -8.67
C ASN A 105 5.82 -2.40 -7.35
N LEU A 106 6.68 -2.82 -6.42
CA LEU A 106 6.27 -3.32 -5.12
C LEU A 106 7.35 -3.04 -4.08
N ALA A 107 6.95 -2.36 -3.01
CA ALA A 107 7.84 -2.00 -1.92
C ALA A 107 7.14 -2.12 -0.58
N THR A 108 7.94 -2.20 0.48
CA THR A 108 7.45 -2.38 1.85
C THR A 108 8.15 -1.48 2.83
N ALA A 109 7.45 -1.08 3.89
CA ALA A 109 8.02 -0.37 5.02
C ALA A 109 7.53 -0.92 6.35
N GLY A 110 8.33 -0.74 7.38
CA GLY A 110 7.98 -1.06 8.76
C GLY A 110 8.21 0.14 9.67
N GLY A 111 7.45 0.20 10.77
CA GLY A 111 7.53 1.26 11.76
C GLY A 111 7.19 0.79 13.16
N ARG A 112 7.29 1.71 14.12
CA ARG A 112 7.05 1.48 15.56
C ARG A 112 5.84 2.24 16.10
N ASN A 113 5.09 2.91 15.22
CA ASN A 113 3.94 3.73 15.57
C ASN A 113 2.64 3.15 14.96
N PRO A 114 2.15 1.98 15.43
CA PRO A 114 0.94 1.36 14.90
C PRO A 114 -0.33 2.21 15.02
N GLU A 115 -0.36 3.14 15.98
CA GLU A 115 -1.43 4.13 16.15
C GLU A 115 -1.58 5.06 14.95
N LYS A 116 -0.49 5.32 14.21
CA LYS A 116 -0.49 6.21 13.04
C LYS A 116 -1.00 5.56 11.76
N LEU A 117 -1.29 4.25 11.76
CA LEU A 117 -1.74 3.57 10.54
C LEU A 117 -3.06 4.15 10.02
N LYS A 118 -3.97 4.57 10.91
CA LYS A 118 -5.23 5.19 10.50
C LYS A 118 -4.98 6.53 9.81
N GLU A 119 -4.17 7.38 10.44
CA GLU A 119 -3.79 8.69 9.89
C GLU A 119 -3.11 8.55 8.53
N LEU A 120 -2.24 7.53 8.38
CA LEU A 120 -1.61 7.20 7.10
C LEU A 120 -2.66 6.95 6.01
N PHE A 121 -3.65 6.09 6.26
CA PHE A 121 -4.70 5.82 5.27
C PHE A 121 -5.54 7.06 4.94
N ASP A 122 -5.83 7.90 5.94
CA ASP A 122 -6.58 9.14 5.73
C ASP A 122 -5.80 10.14 4.85
N GLN A 123 -4.46 10.13 4.91
CA GLN A 123 -3.59 11.01 4.12
C GLN A 123 -3.17 10.46 2.75
N LEU A 124 -3.38 9.15 2.49
CA LEU A 124 -2.94 8.51 1.24
C LEU A 124 -3.36 9.23 -0.04
N PRO A 125 -4.62 9.67 -0.21
CA PRO A 125 -5.01 10.38 -1.43
C PRO A 125 -4.17 11.63 -1.69
N SER A 126 -3.87 12.39 -0.64
CA SER A 126 -3.07 13.62 -0.75
C SER A 126 -1.61 13.29 -1.09
N ILE A 127 -1.02 12.32 -0.38
CA ILE A 127 0.37 11.88 -0.61
C ILE A 127 0.55 11.37 -2.05
N ILE A 128 -0.41 10.58 -2.55
CA ILE A 128 -0.32 10.05 -3.90
C ILE A 128 -0.42 11.17 -4.93
N ASN A 129 -1.30 12.16 -4.73
CA ASN A 129 -1.36 13.32 -5.63
C ASN A 129 -0.04 14.10 -5.63
N GLU A 130 0.57 14.35 -4.48
CA GLU A 130 1.87 15.04 -4.38
C GLU A 130 3.02 14.34 -5.13
N HIS A 131 2.96 13.01 -5.29
CA HIS A 131 3.95 12.25 -6.07
C HIS A 131 3.66 12.24 -7.58
N LEU A 132 2.47 12.68 -7.98
CA LEU A 132 1.99 12.65 -9.37
C LEU A 132 1.94 14.04 -10.02
N ASP A 133 2.04 15.11 -9.22
CA ASP A 133 2.25 16.50 -9.65
C ASP A 133 3.74 16.81 -9.93
#